data_AF-A0A935DVF3-F1
#
_entry.id   AF-A0A935DVF3-F1
#
_cell.length_a   1.000
_cell.length_b   1.000
_cell.length_c   1.000
_cell.angle_alpha   90.00
_cell.angle_beta   90.00
_cell.angle_gamma   90.00
#
_symmetry.space_group_name_H-M   'P 1'
#
loop_
_entity.id
_entity.type
_entity.pdbx_description
1 polymer ?
#
loop_
_entity_poly.entity_id
_entity_poly.type
_entity_poly.pdbx_seq_one_letter_code
_entity_poly.pdbx_strand_id
1 'polypeptide(L)'
;WGMALLGFDLIFLAITLTVWDALDEGESIRAHLVRSFVSNLYYAGALALITTLFTDNPSLLLLLLTFAILTQTFSNSIQSLLDSLTLPRRLNNERQILRQTADALPLLSTLETDSVNEEQFTRLTRRALSHLGDLPKLATNPLVNLPIITGTNPLDRAHALKSVLVQSIQKLKPQSDEKFGTTDEWRYYNAVHFPYVLGLKPYARRADYDSLDDTARAALDWFQTSVPERTLHNWQNIAAKLIAEDIRGSSS
;
A
#
# COMPACT_ATOMS: atom_id res chain seq x y z
N TRP A 1 -23.44 43.19 6.45
CA TRP A 1 -24.05 42.26 5.48
C TRP A 1 -23.04 41.65 4.49
N GLY A 2 -22.00 42.37 4.04
CA GLY A 2 -20.98 41.80 3.11
C GLY A 2 -20.08 40.70 3.69
N MET A 3 -19.73 40.75 4.98
CA MET A 3 -18.85 39.74 5.61
C MET A 3 -19.51 38.36 5.77
N ALA A 4 -20.84 38.31 5.94
CA ALA A 4 -21.56 37.04 6.08
C ALA A 4 -21.68 36.28 4.75
N LEU A 5 -21.73 37.02 3.63
CA LEU A 5 -21.77 36.46 2.28
C LEU A 5 -20.44 35.82 1.86
N LEU A 6 -19.30 36.41 2.25
CA LEU A 6 -17.97 35.85 1.97
C LEU A 6 -17.70 34.56 2.77
N GLY A 7 -18.17 34.49 4.02
CA GLY A 7 -18.05 33.26 4.82
C GLY A 7 -18.88 32.10 4.26
N PHE A 8 -20.07 32.39 3.74
CA PHE A 8 -20.93 31.39 3.13
C PHE A 8 -20.33 30.82 1.82
N ASP A 9 -19.74 31.67 0.99
CA ASP A 9 -19.14 31.26 -0.29
C ASP A 9 -17.89 30.38 -0.07
N LEU A 10 -17.08 30.68 0.94
CA LEU A 10 -15.93 29.85 1.35
C LEU A 10 -16.36 28.47 1.90
N ILE A 11 -17.43 28.42 2.68
CA ILE A 11 -17.98 27.16 3.19
C ILE A 11 -18.55 26.33 2.03
N PHE A 12 -19.27 26.97 1.12
CA PHE A 12 -19.83 26.32 -0.06
C PHE A 12 -18.73 25.79 -0.98
N LEU A 13 -17.67 26.56 -1.22
CA LEU A 13 -16.51 26.14 -2.00
C LEU A 13 -15.79 24.96 -1.35
N ALA A 14 -15.63 24.96 -0.02
CA ALA A 14 -15.03 23.84 0.72
C ALA A 14 -15.88 22.56 0.65
N ILE A 15 -17.21 22.68 0.77
CA ILE A 15 -18.14 21.55 0.63
C ILE A 15 -18.11 21.00 -0.80
N THR A 16 -18.04 21.88 -1.80
CA THR A 16 -18.02 21.47 -3.20
C THR A 16 -16.71 20.77 -3.58
N LEU A 17 -15.57 21.29 -3.11
CA LEU A 17 -14.26 20.67 -3.28
C LEU A 17 -14.19 19.30 -2.59
N THR A 18 -14.72 19.18 -1.39
CA THR A 18 -14.71 17.90 -0.65
C THR A 18 -15.64 16.85 -1.25
N VAL A 19 -16.80 17.25 -1.81
CA VAL A 19 -17.69 16.32 -2.52
C VAL A 19 -17.04 15.84 -3.82
N TRP A 20 -16.34 16.72 -4.53
CA TRP A 20 -15.63 16.37 -5.76
C TRP A 20 -14.43 15.45 -5.50
N ASP A 21 -13.59 15.80 -4.53
CA ASP A 21 -12.39 15.04 -4.14
C ASP A 21 -12.74 13.69 -3.50
N ALA A 22 -13.85 13.62 -2.76
CA ALA A 22 -14.38 12.36 -2.22
C ALA A 22 -14.93 11.43 -3.31
N LEU A 23 -15.34 11.93 -4.47
CA LEU A 23 -15.85 11.10 -5.56
C LEU A 23 -14.73 10.44 -6.38
N ASP A 24 -13.52 11.01 -6.39
CA ASP A 24 -12.38 10.50 -7.13
C ASP A 24 -11.62 9.37 -6.40
N GLU A 25 -11.61 9.33 -5.07
CA GLU A 25 -10.82 8.33 -4.33
C GLU A 25 -11.60 7.46 -3.34
N GLY A 26 -11.60 6.16 -3.64
CA GLY A 26 -12.42 5.12 -3.01
C GLY A 26 -12.07 4.81 -1.56
N GLU A 27 -13.05 5.10 -0.69
CA GLU A 27 -13.48 4.46 0.57
C GLU A 27 -12.50 4.11 1.71
N SER A 28 -11.20 3.89 1.54
CA SER A 28 -10.36 3.41 2.65
C SER A 28 -9.68 4.50 3.50
N ILE A 29 -9.63 5.75 3.02
CA ILE A 29 -9.01 6.88 3.73
C ILE A 29 -10.08 7.78 4.41
N ARG A 30 -11.36 7.58 4.06
CA ARG A 30 -12.48 8.45 4.45
C ARG A 30 -12.70 8.53 5.97
N ALA A 31 -12.56 7.43 6.71
CA ALA A 31 -12.81 7.42 8.16
C ALA A 31 -11.75 8.17 8.97
N HIS A 32 -10.48 8.10 8.54
CA HIS A 32 -9.37 8.75 9.26
C HIS A 32 -9.31 10.25 8.99
N LEU A 33 -9.63 10.68 7.77
CA LEU A 33 -9.68 12.10 7.41
C LEU A 33 -10.90 12.81 8.01
N VAL A 34 -12.09 12.19 7.96
CA VAL A 34 -13.31 12.77 8.55
C VAL A 34 -13.16 12.93 10.06
N ARG A 35 -12.53 11.96 10.75
CA ARG A 35 -12.31 12.05 12.21
C ARG A 35 -11.36 13.19 12.59
N SER A 36 -10.26 13.36 11.85
CA SER A 36 -9.30 14.43 12.13
C SER A 36 -9.89 15.81 11.81
N PHE A 37 -10.63 15.91 10.71
CA PHE A 37 -11.29 17.15 10.26
C PHE A 37 -12.41 17.60 11.20
N VAL A 38 -13.29 16.70 11.63
CA VAL A 38 -14.37 17.02 12.60
C VAL A 38 -13.79 17.45 13.95
N SER A 39 -12.66 16.86 14.38
CA SER A 39 -12.01 17.28 15.63
C SER A 39 -11.45 18.71 15.52
N ASN A 40 -10.76 19.05 14.42
CA ASN A 40 -10.22 20.38 14.22
C ASN A 40 -11.31 21.45 14.06
N LEU A 41 -12.40 21.11 13.38
CA LEU A 41 -13.52 22.03 13.18
C LEU A 41 -14.27 22.31 14.49
N TYR A 42 -14.41 21.30 15.36
CA TYR A 42 -15.02 21.45 16.67
C TYR A 42 -14.21 22.38 17.59
N TYR A 43 -12.89 22.22 17.64
CA TYR A 43 -12.03 23.08 18.47
C TYR A 43 -11.90 24.50 17.93
N ALA A 44 -11.76 24.67 16.60
CA ALA A 44 -11.72 25.99 15.97
C ALA A 44 -13.05 26.75 16.14
N GLY A 45 -14.18 26.04 15.98
CA GLY A 45 -15.52 26.59 16.18
C GLY A 45 -15.78 26.98 17.65
N ALA A 46 -15.41 26.14 18.61
CA ALA A 46 -15.56 26.44 20.03
C ALA A 46 -14.75 27.67 20.45
N LEU A 47 -13.53 27.82 19.93
CA LEU A 47 -12.68 28.96 20.28
C LEU A 47 -13.14 30.27 19.63
N ALA A 48 -13.64 30.23 18.39
CA ALA A 48 -14.26 31.38 17.74
C ALA A 48 -15.55 31.83 18.46
N LEU A 49 -16.30 30.87 19.01
CA LEU A 49 -17.51 31.14 19.77
C LEU A 49 -17.20 31.76 21.15
N ILE A 50 -16.13 31.30 21.81
CA ILE A 50 -15.65 31.90 23.07
C ILE A 50 -15.11 33.32 22.87
N THR A 51 -14.37 33.59 21.80
CA THR A 51 -13.79 34.93 21.56
C THR A 51 -14.85 35.97 21.17
N THR A 52 -15.91 35.55 20.49
CA THR A 52 -17.06 36.41 20.14
C THR A 52 -17.99 36.70 21.32
N LEU A 53 -18.04 35.83 22.33
CA LEU A 53 -18.84 36.03 23.55
C LEU A 53 -18.16 36.89 24.62
N PHE A 54 -16.82 37.02 24.61
CA PHE A 54 -16.06 37.59 25.73
C PHE A 54 -15.24 38.86 25.41
N THR A 55 -15.32 39.43 24.20
CA THR A 55 -14.44 40.56 23.82
C THR A 55 -15.13 41.64 22.97
N ASP A 56 -15.24 42.87 23.48
CA ASP A 56 -15.78 44.02 22.75
C ASP A 56 -14.76 44.69 21.79
N ASN A 57 -13.49 44.25 21.82
CA ASN A 57 -12.40 44.84 21.04
C ASN A 57 -12.01 43.96 19.83
N PRO A 58 -12.30 44.39 18.57
CA PRO A 58 -12.11 43.56 17.38
C PRO A 58 -10.64 43.28 17.03
N SER A 59 -9.70 44.14 17.45
CA SER A 59 -8.26 43.96 17.24
C SER A 59 -7.68 42.84 18.10
N LEU A 60 -8.13 42.71 19.35
CA LEU A 60 -7.76 41.60 20.25
C LEU A 60 -8.33 40.28 19.76
N LEU A 61 -9.55 40.31 19.21
CA LEU A 61 -10.21 39.14 18.64
C LEU A 61 -9.40 38.58 17.45
N LEU A 62 -8.97 39.44 16.53
CA LEU A 62 -8.13 39.05 15.39
C LEU A 62 -6.76 38.50 15.84
N LEU A 63 -6.14 39.11 16.85
CA LEU A 63 -4.84 38.65 17.36
C LEU A 63 -4.95 37.29 18.05
N LEU A 64 -5.98 37.07 18.86
CA LEU A 64 -6.24 35.78 19.50
C LEU A 64 -6.62 34.70 18.49
N LEU A 65 -7.44 35.04 17.48
CA LEU A 65 -7.82 34.12 16.42
C LEU A 65 -6.61 33.68 15.59
N THR A 66 -5.78 34.63 15.17
CA THR A 66 -4.56 34.33 14.40
C THR A 66 -3.57 33.52 15.24
N PHE A 67 -3.35 33.88 16.51
CA PHE A 67 -2.51 33.13 17.44
C PHE A 67 -3.02 31.70 17.66
N ALA A 68 -4.33 31.51 17.78
CA ALA A 68 -4.93 30.19 17.95
C ALA A 68 -4.79 29.31 16.72
N ILE A 69 -5.06 29.86 15.52
CA ILE A 69 -4.90 29.14 14.26
C ILE A 69 -3.42 28.74 14.07
N LEU A 70 -2.49 29.64 14.39
CA LEU A 70 -1.06 29.35 14.33
C LEU A 70 -0.68 28.22 15.31
N THR A 71 -1.19 28.27 16.54
CA THR A 71 -0.90 27.28 17.58
C THR A 71 -1.49 25.90 17.23
N GLN A 72 -2.71 25.86 16.68
CA GLN A 72 -3.36 24.63 16.22
C GLN A 72 -2.57 23.96 15.08
N THR A 73 -2.11 24.76 14.12
CA THR A 73 -1.40 24.25 12.94
C THR A 73 -0.04 23.65 13.31
N PHE A 74 0.64 24.22 14.32
CA PHE A 74 1.94 23.75 14.78
C PHE A 74 1.87 22.75 15.95
N SER A 75 0.68 22.37 16.43
CA SER A 75 0.50 21.45 17.56
C SER A 75 1.27 20.13 17.40
N ASN A 76 1.23 19.53 16.22
CA ASN A 76 1.90 18.24 15.95
C ASN A 76 3.44 18.38 15.93
N SER A 77 3.96 19.53 15.49
CA SER A 77 5.40 19.81 15.48
C SER A 77 5.93 20.17 16.87
N ILE A 78 5.10 20.82 17.70
CA ILE A 78 5.43 21.11 19.10
C ILE A 78 5.39 19.82 19.92
N GLN A 79 4.41 18.94 19.69
CA GLN A 79 4.35 17.62 20.32
C GLN A 79 5.55 16.76 19.95
N SER A 80 6.00 16.74 18.69
CA SER A 80 7.18 15.96 18.31
C SER A 80 8.49 16.50 18.91
N LEU A 81 8.59 17.81 19.11
CA LEU A 81 9.71 18.46 19.80
C LEU A 81 9.68 18.21 21.32
N LEU A 82 8.50 18.27 21.94
CA LEU A 82 8.33 17.92 23.36
C LEU A 82 8.60 16.43 23.60
N ASP A 83 8.07 15.53 22.77
CA ASP A 83 8.29 14.09 22.89
C ASP A 83 9.77 13.71 22.74
N SER A 84 10.53 14.45 21.94
CA SER A 84 11.99 14.33 21.82
C SER A 84 12.73 14.74 23.12
N LEU A 85 12.19 15.70 23.87
CA LEU A 85 12.79 16.25 25.08
C LEU A 85 12.29 15.58 26.37
N THR A 86 11.08 15.02 26.39
CA THR A 86 10.41 14.50 27.59
C THR A 86 10.42 12.98 27.72
N LEU A 87 11.13 12.22 26.88
CA LEU A 87 11.24 10.77 27.03
C LEU A 87 12.51 10.30 27.79
N PRO A 88 12.43 10.06 29.11
CA PRO A 88 13.46 9.34 29.85
C PRO A 88 13.42 7.84 29.53
N ARG A 89 14.32 7.40 28.64
CA ARG A 89 15.18 6.19 28.63
C ARG A 89 14.86 4.91 29.45
N ARG A 90 13.63 4.58 29.86
CA ARG A 90 13.38 3.44 30.77
C ARG A 90 12.50 2.29 30.27
N LEU A 91 12.27 2.16 28.97
CA LEU A 91 11.73 0.91 28.38
C LEU A 91 12.43 0.52 27.05
N ASN A 92 13.75 0.74 26.97
CA ASN A 92 14.56 0.28 25.82
C ASN A 92 15.56 -0.85 26.15
N ASN A 93 15.74 -1.22 27.43
CA ASN A 93 16.84 -2.10 27.83
C ASN A 93 16.60 -3.61 27.63
N GLU A 94 15.37 -4.10 27.47
CA GLU A 94 15.15 -5.51 27.08
C GLU A 94 15.21 -5.73 25.56
N ARG A 95 14.91 -4.69 24.77
CA ARG A 95 15.07 -4.75 23.31
C ARG A 95 16.49 -4.46 22.84
N GLN A 96 17.32 -3.80 23.64
CA GLN A 96 18.72 -3.53 23.27
C GLN A 96 19.67 -4.70 23.51
N ILE A 97 19.40 -5.59 24.49
CA ILE A 97 20.24 -6.79 24.68
C ILE A 97 20.00 -7.81 23.55
N LEU A 98 18.76 -7.92 23.06
CA LEU A 98 18.44 -8.70 21.86
C LEU A 98 18.93 -8.02 20.57
N ARG A 99 19.01 -6.69 20.53
CA ARG A 99 19.58 -5.96 19.37
C ARG A 99 21.10 -6.01 19.33
N GLN A 100 21.80 -6.00 20.47
CA GLN A 100 23.27 -6.11 20.47
C GLN A 100 23.77 -7.54 20.20
N THR A 101 22.93 -8.56 20.38
CA THR A 101 23.19 -9.91 19.85
C THR A 101 22.72 -10.07 18.39
N ALA A 102 21.72 -9.32 17.94
CA ALA A 102 21.30 -9.28 16.54
C ALA A 102 22.21 -8.41 15.64
N ASP A 103 22.90 -7.41 16.19
CA ASP A 103 23.83 -6.54 15.45
C ASP A 103 25.18 -7.22 15.18
N ALA A 104 25.40 -8.42 15.71
CA ALA A 104 26.55 -9.28 15.43
C ALA A 104 26.22 -10.53 14.59
N LEU A 105 24.95 -10.71 14.18
CA LEU A 105 24.50 -11.83 13.35
C LEU A 105 23.81 -11.28 12.09
N PRO A 106 24.26 -11.73 10.93
CA PRO A 106 24.70 -10.91 9.81
C PRO A 106 23.54 -10.19 9.10
N LEU A 107 23.70 -8.89 8.84
CA LEU A 107 22.81 -8.07 8.00
C LEU A 107 22.79 -8.49 6.50
N LEU A 108 23.35 -9.66 6.19
CA LEU A 108 23.41 -10.32 4.89
C LEU A 108 23.32 -11.85 5.08
N SER A 109 22.53 -12.35 6.04
CA SER A 109 22.20 -13.78 6.05
C SER A 109 21.41 -14.08 4.78
N THR A 110 22.12 -14.59 3.78
CA THR A 110 21.54 -15.25 2.62
C THR A 110 20.47 -16.20 3.13
N LEU A 111 19.25 -16.07 2.62
CA LEU A 111 18.23 -17.05 2.92
C LEU A 111 18.68 -18.37 2.29
N GLU A 112 19.13 -19.29 3.13
CA GLU A 112 19.39 -20.66 2.72
C GLU A 112 18.06 -21.32 2.40
N THR A 113 17.81 -21.58 1.12
CA THR A 113 16.57 -22.15 0.61
C THR A 113 16.21 -23.50 1.25
N ASP A 114 17.21 -24.23 1.73
CA ASP A 114 17.05 -25.53 2.41
C ASP A 114 16.69 -25.40 3.90
N SER A 115 16.98 -24.26 4.53
CA SER A 115 16.65 -24.00 5.93
C SER A 115 15.18 -23.58 6.12
N VAL A 116 14.54 -23.08 5.05
CA VAL A 116 13.15 -22.62 5.08
C VAL A 116 12.21 -23.75 4.68
N ASN A 117 11.26 -24.07 5.56
CA ASN A 117 10.21 -25.04 5.27
C ASN A 117 9.45 -24.65 3.98
N GLU A 118 9.17 -25.62 3.11
CA GLU A 118 8.49 -25.46 1.82
C GLU A 118 7.18 -24.66 1.93
N GLU A 119 6.39 -24.90 2.97
CA GLU A 119 5.13 -24.18 3.17
C GLU A 119 5.37 -22.70 3.49
N GLN A 120 6.40 -22.40 4.28
CA GLN A 120 6.77 -21.03 4.59
C GLN A 120 7.29 -20.32 3.35
N PHE A 121 8.13 -20.98 2.54
CA PHE A 121 8.62 -20.44 1.28
C PHE A 121 7.46 -20.14 0.33
N THR A 122 6.52 -21.08 0.17
CA THR A 122 5.32 -20.90 -0.65
C THR A 122 4.50 -19.69 -0.21
N ARG A 123 4.34 -19.48 1.10
CA ARG A 123 3.64 -18.30 1.65
C ARG A 123 4.39 -17.00 1.33
N LEU A 124 5.72 -16.99 1.41
CA LEU A 124 6.53 -15.84 1.06
C LEU A 124 6.44 -15.53 -0.45
N THR A 125 6.44 -16.56 -1.31
CA THR A 125 6.27 -16.43 -2.76
C THR A 125 4.90 -15.85 -3.09
N ARG A 126 3.83 -16.38 -2.49
CA ARG A 126 2.47 -15.85 -2.68
C ARG A 126 2.39 -14.37 -2.30
N ARG A 127 2.99 -13.99 -1.17
CA ARG A 127 3.06 -12.59 -0.74
C ARG A 127 3.86 -11.73 -1.72
N ALA A 128 4.98 -12.23 -2.24
CA ALA A 128 5.78 -11.53 -3.25
C ALA A 128 4.99 -11.30 -4.54
N LEU A 129 4.28 -12.32 -5.04
CA LEU A 129 3.42 -12.22 -6.22
C LEU A 129 2.32 -11.15 -6.05
N SER A 130 1.69 -11.09 -4.88
CA SER A 130 0.69 -10.06 -4.58
C SER A 130 1.25 -8.63 -4.54
N HIS A 131 2.57 -8.47 -4.46
CA HIS A 131 3.29 -7.19 -4.43
C HIS A 131 4.12 -6.95 -5.69
N LEU A 132 3.92 -7.73 -6.77
CA LEU A 132 4.74 -7.62 -7.98
C LEU A 132 4.64 -6.24 -8.68
N GLY A 133 3.50 -5.57 -8.52
CA GLY A 133 3.26 -4.20 -8.98
C GLY A 133 3.77 -3.09 -8.04
N ASP A 134 4.16 -3.42 -6.80
CA ASP A 134 4.57 -2.47 -5.77
C ASP A 134 5.99 -2.79 -5.31
N LEU A 135 6.96 -2.18 -6.00
CA LEU A 135 8.38 -2.47 -5.80
C LEU A 135 8.88 -2.12 -4.38
N PRO A 136 8.49 -0.99 -3.75
CA PRO A 136 8.78 -0.75 -2.34
C PRO A 136 8.29 -1.86 -1.41
N LYS A 137 7.06 -2.38 -1.61
CA LYS A 137 6.58 -3.52 -0.82
C LYS A 137 7.33 -4.79 -1.12
N LEU A 138 7.70 -5.03 -2.38
CA LEU A 138 8.48 -6.21 -2.76
C LEU A 138 9.86 -6.22 -2.08
N ALA A 139 10.49 -5.05 -1.89
CA ALA A 139 11.75 -4.90 -1.17
C ALA A 139 11.67 -5.36 0.30
N THR A 140 10.47 -5.36 0.90
CA THR A 140 10.26 -5.83 2.29
C THR A 140 10.11 -7.35 2.39
N ASN A 141 9.97 -8.04 1.26
CA ASN A 141 9.78 -9.49 1.27
C ASN A 141 11.11 -10.20 1.56
N PRO A 142 11.18 -11.12 2.53
CA PRO A 142 12.42 -11.86 2.84
C PRO A 142 13.10 -12.50 1.62
N LEU A 143 12.34 -12.92 0.60
CA LEU A 143 12.88 -13.54 -0.62
C LEU A 143 13.90 -12.67 -1.37
N VAL A 144 13.96 -11.36 -1.10
CA VAL A 144 15.04 -10.52 -1.65
C VAL A 144 16.42 -10.94 -1.18
N ASN A 145 16.55 -11.73 -0.12
CA ASN A 145 17.81 -12.22 0.44
C ASN A 145 18.25 -13.58 -0.14
N LEU A 146 17.55 -14.11 -1.15
CA LEU A 146 17.97 -15.36 -1.80
C LEU A 146 19.30 -15.21 -2.54
N PRO A 147 20.13 -16.27 -2.63
CA PRO A 147 21.43 -16.24 -3.31
C PRO A 147 21.34 -15.87 -4.79
N ILE A 148 20.30 -16.32 -5.49
CA ILE A 148 20.04 -16.01 -6.90
C ILE A 148 19.72 -14.52 -7.13
N ILE A 149 19.34 -13.79 -6.07
CA ILE A 149 19.00 -12.37 -6.14
C ILE A 149 20.25 -11.53 -5.91
N THR A 150 20.72 -10.91 -6.99
CA THR A 150 21.86 -10.00 -6.99
C THR A 150 21.40 -8.55 -6.87
N GLY A 151 22.24 -7.69 -6.28
CA GLY A 151 21.94 -6.27 -6.10
C GLY A 151 22.64 -5.67 -4.88
N THR A 152 22.99 -4.39 -4.96
CA THR A 152 23.72 -3.66 -3.91
C THR A 152 22.77 -2.91 -2.98
N ASN A 153 21.72 -2.30 -3.51
CA ASN A 153 20.69 -1.60 -2.73
C ASN A 153 19.39 -2.45 -2.63
N PRO A 154 18.49 -2.16 -1.66
CA PRO A 154 17.24 -2.91 -1.50
C PRO A 154 16.30 -2.87 -2.72
N LEU A 155 16.31 -1.78 -3.49
CA LEU A 155 15.48 -1.60 -4.67
C LEU A 155 15.96 -2.46 -5.85
N ASP A 156 17.27 -2.55 -6.04
CA ASP A 156 17.93 -3.39 -7.04
C ASP A 156 17.61 -4.86 -6.77
N ARG A 157 17.70 -5.28 -5.49
CA ARG A 157 17.32 -6.63 -5.08
C ARG A 157 15.83 -6.90 -5.30
N ALA A 158 14.96 -5.92 -5.08
CA ALA A 158 13.54 -6.03 -5.39
C ALA A 158 13.29 -6.15 -6.90
N HIS A 159 14.03 -5.41 -7.73
CA HIS A 159 13.98 -5.55 -9.19
C HIS A 159 14.45 -6.92 -9.65
N ALA A 160 15.55 -7.42 -9.09
CA ALA A 160 16.04 -8.77 -9.36
C ALA A 160 15.02 -9.84 -8.94
N LEU A 161 14.40 -9.71 -7.76
CA LEU A 161 13.33 -10.61 -7.31
C LEU A 161 12.12 -10.56 -8.24
N LYS A 162 11.70 -9.37 -8.66
CA LYS A 162 10.63 -9.19 -9.66
C LYS A 162 10.96 -9.92 -10.96
N SER A 163 12.18 -9.79 -11.45
CA SER A 163 12.65 -10.45 -12.67
C SER A 163 12.54 -11.98 -12.54
N VAL A 164 13.07 -12.55 -11.44
CA VAL A 164 12.99 -14.00 -11.17
C VAL A 164 11.54 -14.48 -11.10
N LEU A 165 10.68 -13.77 -10.37
CA LEU A 165 9.25 -14.13 -10.28
C LEU A 165 8.56 -14.09 -11.65
N VAL A 166 8.81 -13.05 -12.45
CA VAL A 166 8.26 -12.93 -13.80
C VAL A 166 8.77 -14.05 -14.69
N GLN A 167 10.06 -14.40 -14.62
CA GLN A 167 10.63 -15.51 -15.38
C GLN A 167 9.97 -16.85 -14.99
N SER A 168 9.79 -17.13 -13.70
CA SER A 168 9.08 -18.33 -13.24
C SER A 168 7.61 -18.34 -13.65
N ILE A 169 6.93 -17.20 -13.66
CA ILE A 169 5.57 -17.10 -14.23
C ILE A 169 5.59 -17.45 -15.72
N GLN A 170 6.57 -16.96 -16.49
CA GLN A 170 6.67 -17.26 -17.92
C GLN A 170 6.89 -18.74 -18.21
N LYS A 171 7.59 -19.47 -17.33
CA LYS A 171 7.72 -20.94 -17.45
C LYS A 171 6.40 -21.70 -17.32
N LEU A 172 5.39 -21.12 -16.67
CA LEU A 172 4.04 -21.70 -16.60
C LEU A 172 3.27 -21.57 -17.92
N LYS A 173 3.73 -20.71 -18.84
CA LYS A 173 3.07 -20.53 -20.14
C LYS A 173 3.18 -21.83 -20.95
N PRO A 174 2.07 -22.36 -21.50
CA PRO A 174 2.12 -23.51 -22.40
C PRO A 174 3.03 -23.24 -23.62
N GLN A 175 3.56 -24.32 -24.21
CA GLN A 175 4.38 -24.26 -25.43
C GLN A 175 3.49 -23.94 -26.65
N SER A 176 3.06 -22.68 -26.73
CA SER A 176 2.23 -22.14 -27.79
C SER A 176 2.69 -20.72 -28.15
N ASP A 177 2.58 -20.37 -29.42
CA ASP A 177 2.83 -19.01 -29.90
C ASP A 177 1.67 -18.06 -29.59
N GLU A 178 0.56 -18.59 -29.07
CA GLU A 178 -0.57 -17.79 -28.63
C GLU A 178 -0.19 -16.88 -27.45
N LYS A 179 -0.83 -15.71 -27.38
CA LYS A 179 -0.68 -14.76 -26.27
C LYS A 179 -1.63 -15.07 -25.11
N PHE A 180 -2.73 -15.76 -25.39
CA PHE A 180 -3.77 -16.11 -24.44
C PHE A 180 -4.50 -17.36 -24.91
N GLY A 181 -4.83 -18.24 -23.96
CA GLY A 181 -5.70 -19.39 -24.17
C GLY A 181 -6.54 -19.66 -22.92
N THR A 182 -7.66 -20.35 -23.10
CA THR A 182 -8.64 -20.64 -22.02
C THR A 182 -8.66 -22.11 -21.61
N THR A 183 -7.75 -22.92 -22.16
CA THR A 183 -7.66 -24.34 -21.83
C THR A 183 -7.08 -24.55 -20.43
N ASP A 184 -7.23 -25.77 -19.93
CA ASP A 184 -6.76 -26.19 -18.61
C ASP A 184 -5.25 -25.97 -18.39
N GLU A 185 -4.46 -26.00 -19.45
CA GLU A 185 -3.00 -25.80 -19.40
C GLU A 185 -2.64 -24.33 -19.11
N TRP A 186 -3.49 -23.39 -19.54
CA TRP A 186 -3.26 -21.95 -19.35
C TRP A 186 -3.66 -21.44 -17.97
N ARG A 187 -4.49 -22.19 -17.23
CA ARG A 187 -5.17 -21.66 -16.03
C ARG A 187 -4.23 -21.07 -14.98
N TYR A 188 -3.10 -21.73 -14.71
CA TYR A 188 -2.15 -21.28 -13.69
C TYR A 188 -1.35 -20.07 -14.16
N TYR A 189 -0.93 -20.07 -15.44
CA TYR A 189 -0.29 -18.91 -16.06
C TYR A 189 -1.23 -17.71 -16.04
N ASN A 190 -2.45 -17.85 -16.55
CA ASN A 190 -3.43 -16.77 -16.63
C ASN A 190 -3.73 -16.19 -15.23
N ALA A 191 -3.94 -17.06 -14.25
CA ALA A 191 -4.34 -16.67 -12.88
C ALA A 191 -3.33 -15.75 -12.18
N VAL A 192 -2.05 -15.77 -12.58
CA VAL A 192 -1.00 -14.93 -12.00
C VAL A 192 -0.49 -13.87 -12.98
N HIS A 193 -0.41 -14.17 -14.28
CA HIS A 193 0.10 -13.26 -15.29
C HIS A 193 -0.77 -12.01 -15.42
N PHE A 194 -2.07 -12.18 -15.70
CA PHE A 194 -2.94 -11.02 -15.89
C PHE A 194 -3.11 -10.23 -14.58
N PRO A 195 -3.39 -10.84 -13.42
CA PRO A 195 -3.60 -10.06 -12.21
C PRO A 195 -2.35 -9.42 -11.63
N TYR A 196 -1.19 -10.08 -11.68
CA TYR A 196 0.02 -9.60 -11.00
C TYR A 196 1.03 -8.95 -11.94
N VAL A 197 1.18 -9.44 -13.18
CA VAL A 197 2.13 -8.86 -14.15
C VAL A 197 1.51 -7.68 -14.88
N LEU A 198 0.30 -7.85 -15.40
CA LEU A 198 -0.44 -6.81 -16.11
C LEU A 198 -1.31 -5.94 -15.18
N GLY A 199 -1.41 -6.30 -13.90
CA GLY A 199 -2.17 -5.52 -12.91
C GLY A 199 -3.68 -5.56 -13.11
N LEU A 200 -4.19 -6.54 -13.86
CA LEU A 200 -5.62 -6.70 -14.12
C LEU A 200 -6.37 -7.00 -12.82
N LYS A 201 -7.57 -6.43 -12.66
CA LYS A 201 -8.41 -6.67 -11.48
C LYS A 201 -9.73 -7.32 -11.93
N PRO A 202 -9.79 -8.67 -12.07
CA PRO A 202 -10.93 -9.35 -12.68
C PRO A 202 -12.29 -9.05 -12.04
N TYR A 203 -12.32 -8.90 -10.71
CA TYR A 203 -13.53 -8.67 -9.93
C TYR A 203 -13.62 -7.26 -9.35
N ALA A 204 -12.91 -6.29 -9.94
CA ALA A 204 -13.11 -4.89 -9.58
C ALA A 204 -14.53 -4.44 -9.99
N ARG A 205 -15.18 -3.65 -9.13
CA ARG A 205 -16.55 -3.15 -9.37
C ARG A 205 -16.66 -2.33 -10.67
N ARG A 206 -15.60 -1.63 -11.05
CA ARG A 206 -15.47 -0.91 -12.31
C ARG A 206 -14.21 -1.40 -13.01
N ALA A 207 -14.40 -2.11 -14.11
CA ALA A 207 -13.31 -2.43 -15.02
C ALA A 207 -13.18 -1.32 -16.06
N ASP A 208 -11.96 -0.80 -16.22
CA ASP A 208 -11.63 0.10 -17.30
C ASP A 208 -11.22 -0.72 -18.52
N TYR A 209 -12.12 -0.88 -19.49
CA TYR A 209 -11.88 -1.66 -20.70
C TYR A 209 -11.16 -0.88 -21.80
N ASP A 210 -11.18 0.46 -21.70
CA ASP A 210 -10.69 1.35 -22.75
C ASP A 210 -9.16 1.46 -22.72
N SER A 211 -8.55 1.29 -21.54
CA SER A 211 -7.09 1.26 -21.36
C SER A 211 -6.44 -0.10 -21.61
N LEU A 212 -7.24 -1.16 -21.84
CA LEU A 212 -6.73 -2.53 -22.02
C LEU A 212 -6.47 -2.87 -23.49
N ASP A 213 -5.38 -3.62 -23.72
CA ASP A 213 -5.14 -4.24 -25.02
C ASP A 213 -6.16 -5.37 -25.30
N ASP A 214 -6.24 -5.83 -26.55
CA ASP A 214 -7.24 -6.82 -26.96
C ASP A 214 -7.08 -8.16 -26.21
N THR A 215 -5.84 -8.51 -25.83
CA THR A 215 -5.55 -9.76 -25.12
C THR A 215 -6.00 -9.70 -23.67
N ALA A 216 -5.70 -8.60 -22.97
CA ALA A 216 -6.12 -8.35 -21.60
C ALA A 216 -7.64 -8.16 -21.52
N ARG A 217 -8.26 -7.58 -22.54
CA ARG A 217 -9.73 -7.49 -22.65
C ARG A 217 -10.36 -8.89 -22.76
N ALA A 218 -9.85 -9.74 -23.65
CA ALA A 218 -10.31 -11.12 -23.78
C ALA A 218 -10.10 -11.94 -22.50
N ALA A 219 -8.96 -11.78 -21.84
CA ALA A 219 -8.68 -12.43 -20.57
C ALA A 219 -9.62 -11.96 -19.45
N LEU A 220 -9.88 -10.65 -19.38
CA LEU A 220 -10.81 -10.07 -18.40
C LEU A 220 -12.22 -10.62 -18.58
N ASP A 221 -12.72 -10.63 -19.81
CA ASP A 221 -14.02 -11.20 -20.15
C ASP A 221 -14.12 -12.68 -19.76
N TRP A 222 -13.09 -13.46 -20.09
CA TRP A 222 -13.01 -14.87 -19.69
C TRP A 222 -13.02 -15.06 -18.17
N PHE A 223 -12.27 -14.24 -17.42
CA PHE A 223 -12.28 -14.32 -15.95
C PHE A 223 -13.67 -14.03 -15.39
N GLN A 224 -14.37 -13.03 -15.92
CA GLN A 224 -15.67 -12.63 -15.39
C GLN A 224 -16.78 -13.61 -15.77
N THR A 225 -16.70 -14.21 -16.95
CA THR A 225 -17.75 -15.10 -17.49
C THR A 225 -17.54 -16.55 -17.09
N SER A 226 -16.29 -17.03 -17.09
CA SER A 226 -15.98 -18.46 -16.98
C SER A 226 -15.29 -18.87 -15.67
N VAL A 227 -14.75 -17.92 -14.90
CA VAL A 227 -13.93 -18.23 -13.72
C VAL A 227 -14.55 -17.63 -12.46
N PRO A 228 -15.11 -18.44 -11.54
CA PRO A 228 -15.52 -17.95 -10.23
C PRO A 228 -14.34 -17.42 -9.41
N GLU A 229 -14.58 -16.39 -8.59
CA GLU A 229 -13.53 -15.75 -7.75
C GLU A 229 -12.80 -16.75 -6.86
N ARG A 230 -13.52 -17.69 -6.24
CA ARG A 230 -12.93 -18.76 -5.42
C ARG A 230 -11.98 -19.66 -6.23
N THR A 231 -12.33 -19.92 -7.49
CA THR A 231 -11.53 -20.74 -8.39
C THR A 231 -10.26 -20.01 -8.78
N LEU A 232 -10.34 -18.71 -9.10
CA LEU A 232 -9.16 -17.89 -9.36
C LEU A 232 -8.19 -17.92 -8.17
N HIS A 233 -8.68 -17.71 -6.95
CA HIS A 233 -7.84 -17.76 -5.75
C HIS A 233 -7.19 -19.14 -5.53
N ASN A 234 -7.91 -20.22 -5.82
CA ASN A 234 -7.33 -21.56 -5.74
C ASN A 234 -6.21 -21.75 -6.77
N TRP A 235 -6.43 -21.35 -8.01
CA TRP A 235 -5.41 -21.41 -9.06
C TRP A 235 -4.20 -20.53 -8.73
N GLN A 236 -4.40 -19.34 -8.16
CA GLN A 236 -3.31 -18.49 -7.68
C GLN A 236 -2.49 -19.16 -6.56
N ASN A 237 -3.15 -19.86 -5.63
CA ASN A 237 -2.47 -20.59 -4.57
C ASN A 237 -1.63 -21.74 -5.11
N ILE A 238 -2.15 -22.49 -6.09
CA ILE A 238 -1.41 -23.58 -6.74
C ILE A 238 -0.26 -23.03 -7.58
N ALA A 239 -0.50 -21.99 -8.37
CA ALA A 239 0.54 -21.33 -9.16
C ALA A 239 1.68 -20.79 -8.28
N ALA A 240 1.36 -20.21 -7.13
CA ALA A 240 2.37 -19.76 -6.16
C ALA A 240 3.23 -20.91 -5.62
N LYS A 241 2.66 -22.12 -5.46
CA LYS A 241 3.39 -23.32 -5.07
C LYS A 241 4.33 -23.79 -6.19
N LEU A 242 3.85 -23.86 -7.43
CA LEU A 242 4.67 -24.24 -8.58
C LEU A 242 5.84 -23.27 -8.80
N ILE A 243 5.58 -21.96 -8.68
CA ILE A 243 6.62 -20.92 -8.77
C ILE A 243 7.62 -21.05 -7.63
N ALA A 244 7.15 -21.34 -6.41
CA ALA A 244 8.02 -21.58 -5.27
C ALA A 244 8.96 -22.76 -5.53
N GLU A 245 8.44 -23.89 -6.01
CA GLU A 245 9.24 -25.07 -6.36
C GLU A 245 10.28 -24.76 -7.44
N ASP A 246 9.92 -24.03 -8.49
CA ASP A 246 10.84 -23.63 -9.57
C ASP A 246 11.98 -22.74 -9.05
N ILE A 247 11.67 -21.74 -8.22
CA ILE A 247 12.67 -20.85 -7.64
C ILE A 247 13.60 -21.62 -6.70
N ARG A 248 13.05 -22.54 -5.89
CA ARG A 248 13.86 -23.36 -4.99
C ARG A 248 14.83 -24.25 -5.77
N GLY A 249 14.32 -24.97 -6.78
CA GLY A 249 15.14 -25.85 -7.63
C GLY A 249 16.15 -25.10 -8.49
N SER A 250 15.94 -23.81 -8.77
CA SER A 250 16.92 -22.96 -9.46
C SER A 250 17.99 -22.39 -8.51
N SER A 251 17.79 -22.49 -7.19
CA SER A 251 18.67 -21.93 -6.16
C SER A 251 19.52 -22.97 -5.41
N SER A 252 19.17 -24.25 -5.52
CA SER A 252 19.92 -25.41 -5.03
C SER A 252 21.03 -25.80 -6.01
#